data_AF-A0A838QYR9-F1
#
_entry.id   AF-A0A838QYR9-F1
#
_cell.length_a   1.000
_cell.length_b   1.000
_cell.length_c   1.000
_cell.angle_alpha   90.00
_cell.angle_beta   90.00
_cell.angle_gamma   90.00
#
_symmetry.space_group_name_H-M   'P 1'
#
loop_
_entity.id
_entity.type
_entity.pdbx_description
1 polymer ?
#
loop_
_entity_poly.entity_id
_entity_poly.type
_entity_poly.pdbx_seq_one_letter_code
_entity_poly.pdbx_strand_id
1 'polypeptide(L)'
;MNMTIRGCVALALAGWLSPVASGQETIWTEQGPRIELIAPNIAGPTQNIVPTTLNRYFGAAFGWKIPIADRLSPSAINLIVGNETNNETLKSLVASGVDLGRDELGDEGFRILSHEADGCRILIITANTPVGLKHGCQELMYFRTKAAENHVSVDWPLDVAMKPQIAYRGIYMLPIWSAYDSLESWKRVLEFNSELTLNRNWFWLDGFPVAGHPASSHGTDYHFERTVLASDENVQSLIDLVNSEAMKFYFGGGWLSWHHWEVVGQDLEKAREYYFDYLRAFKGVGGFYFEPTGEGTERADWLPGDSLQKMIGDLLEKDPEFEVAVAIGQFNNPDYLEIMSQLDPERAYWWWCWGDPLADKATEKYPSVLGWHTTNQMSAFHGRSAPPAPKDLKLAGFATSYDPGMGYGNPWNGWARMGVYEPRNFDPYTMPYFSHEYKFRERCWNVEQTDEQFAARMLRRLFDADMPPESIDNYLKLAAFCPNPVAAEPAAVERIAAFVSEHAGRGTPRNKDTLARMQEALDGIRKMKTEAEAAAAAK
;
A
#
# COMPACT_ATOMS: atom_id res chain seq x y z
N MET A 1 -3.89 2.71 -60.56
CA MET A 1 -4.07 3.15 -59.16
C MET A 1 -3.06 2.36 -58.34
N ASN A 2 -1.98 3.02 -57.95
CA ASN A 2 -0.73 2.38 -57.51
C ASN A 2 -0.85 1.87 -56.08
N MET A 3 -0.53 0.59 -55.89
CA MET A 3 -0.52 -0.12 -54.62
C MET A 3 0.96 -0.34 -54.24
N THR A 4 1.45 0.42 -53.27
CA THR A 4 2.86 0.38 -52.84
C THR A 4 2.98 -0.53 -51.63
N ILE A 5 3.52 -1.73 -51.82
CA ILE A 5 3.90 -2.67 -50.76
C ILE A 5 5.24 -2.22 -50.20
N ARG A 6 5.28 -1.75 -48.94
CA ARG A 6 6.52 -1.56 -48.18
C ARG A 6 6.84 -2.85 -47.43
N GLY A 7 7.83 -3.59 -47.92
CA GLY A 7 8.47 -4.68 -47.18
C GLY A 7 9.50 -4.12 -46.20
N CYS A 8 9.30 -4.38 -44.91
CA CYS A 8 10.33 -4.18 -43.89
C CYS A 8 11.27 -5.39 -43.89
N VAL A 9 12.52 -5.18 -44.29
CA VAL A 9 13.61 -6.14 -44.10
C VAL A 9 14.16 -5.92 -42.69
N ALA A 10 13.87 -6.84 -41.77
CA ALA A 10 14.52 -6.90 -40.47
C ALA A 10 15.87 -7.62 -40.63
N LEU A 11 16.96 -6.84 -40.60
CA LEU A 11 18.33 -7.35 -40.53
C LEU A 11 18.66 -7.65 -39.07
N ALA A 12 18.58 -8.92 -38.69
CA ALA A 12 19.04 -9.42 -37.39
C ALA A 12 20.57 -9.50 -37.38
N LEU A 13 21.23 -8.51 -36.77
CA LEU A 13 22.62 -8.64 -36.31
C LEU A 13 22.60 -9.30 -34.93
N ALA A 14 22.68 -10.64 -34.91
CA ALA A 14 22.92 -11.40 -33.70
C ALA A 14 24.38 -11.20 -33.26
N GLY A 15 24.61 -10.18 -32.43
CA GLY A 15 25.83 -10.05 -31.65
C GLY A 15 25.97 -11.22 -30.69
N TRP A 16 27.15 -11.84 -30.68
CA TRP A 16 27.49 -12.98 -29.85
C TRP A 16 27.43 -12.61 -28.37
N LEU A 17 26.35 -13.00 -27.67
CA LEU A 17 26.32 -13.02 -26.22
C LEU A 17 26.89 -14.36 -25.76
N SER A 18 28.11 -14.34 -25.24
CA SER A 18 28.63 -15.43 -24.42
C SER A 18 27.65 -15.66 -23.25
N PRO A 19 27.29 -16.91 -22.92
CA PRO A 19 26.47 -17.18 -21.75
C PRO A 19 27.21 -16.68 -20.51
N VAL A 20 26.71 -15.60 -19.92
CA VAL A 20 27.19 -15.11 -18.62
C VAL A 20 26.85 -16.18 -17.61
N ALA A 21 27.86 -16.72 -16.92
CA ALA A 21 27.64 -17.71 -15.86
C ALA A 21 26.71 -17.09 -14.80
N SER A 22 25.58 -17.75 -14.54
CA SER A 22 24.68 -17.37 -13.46
C SER A 22 25.40 -17.52 -12.12
N GLY A 23 25.47 -16.46 -11.34
CA GLY A 23 26.16 -16.39 -10.06
C GLY A 23 25.43 -15.48 -9.06
N GLN A 24 26.11 -15.14 -7.98
CA GLN A 24 25.66 -14.18 -6.98
C GLN A 24 26.76 -13.15 -6.75
N GLU A 25 26.35 -11.91 -6.52
CA GLU A 25 27.24 -10.79 -6.23
C GLU A 25 27.01 -10.29 -4.81
N THR A 26 28.08 -10.21 -4.03
CA THR A 26 28.01 -9.78 -2.64
C THR A 26 27.93 -8.26 -2.56
N ILE A 27 26.83 -7.73 -2.03
CA ILE A 27 26.59 -6.28 -1.86
C ILE A 27 26.92 -5.80 -0.44
N TRP A 28 27.06 -6.70 0.53
CA TRP A 28 27.45 -6.37 1.90
C TRP A 28 28.10 -7.56 2.62
N THR A 29 29.08 -7.25 3.48
CA THR A 29 29.69 -8.20 4.44
C THR A 29 29.93 -7.50 5.78
N GLU A 30 30.42 -8.24 6.78
CA GLU A 30 30.89 -7.66 8.07
C GLU A 30 31.93 -6.54 7.91
N GLN A 31 32.67 -6.52 6.80
CA GLN A 31 33.66 -5.49 6.50
C GLN A 31 33.02 -4.18 5.99
N GLY A 32 31.70 -4.19 5.76
CA GLY A 32 30.92 -3.06 5.30
C GLY A 32 30.24 -3.29 3.95
N PRO A 33 29.53 -2.25 3.45
CA PRO A 33 28.88 -2.30 2.15
C PRO A 33 29.92 -2.47 1.03
N ARG A 34 29.57 -3.32 0.06
CA ARG A 34 30.28 -3.51 -1.22
C ARG A 34 29.48 -2.92 -2.39
N ILE A 35 28.52 -2.06 -2.06
CA ILE A 35 27.60 -1.40 -2.97
C ILE A 35 27.59 0.09 -2.68
N GLU A 36 27.52 0.91 -3.72
CA GLU A 36 27.43 2.37 -3.63
C GLU A 36 26.26 2.85 -4.49
N LEU A 37 25.50 3.83 -3.98
CA LEU A 37 24.33 4.40 -4.66
C LEU A 37 24.71 5.66 -5.41
N ILE A 38 24.49 5.66 -6.73
CA ILE A 38 24.45 6.86 -7.56
C ILE A 38 22.98 7.26 -7.71
N ALA A 39 22.55 8.17 -6.85
CA ALA A 39 21.15 8.60 -6.75
C ALA A 39 20.72 9.50 -7.92
N PRO A 40 19.42 9.51 -8.30
CA PRO A 40 18.91 10.43 -9.30
C PRO A 40 18.71 11.84 -8.73
N ASN A 41 18.75 12.84 -9.59
CA ASN A 41 18.37 14.21 -9.28
C ASN A 41 16.88 14.44 -9.58
N ILE A 42 16.03 14.25 -8.57
CA ILE A 42 14.57 14.42 -8.67
C ILE A 42 14.18 15.75 -8.02
N ALA A 43 13.30 16.52 -8.65
CA ALA A 43 12.78 17.76 -8.08
C ALA A 43 11.51 17.53 -7.22
N GLY A 44 11.21 18.48 -6.34
CA GLY A 44 9.94 18.54 -5.61
C GLY A 44 9.86 17.63 -4.38
N PRO A 45 8.64 17.30 -3.92
CA PRO A 45 8.42 16.55 -2.67
C PRO A 45 9.10 15.17 -2.64
N THR A 46 9.29 14.54 -3.79
CA THR A 46 9.87 13.19 -3.94
C THR A 46 11.38 13.19 -4.15
N GLN A 47 12.07 14.33 -3.97
CA GLN A 47 13.51 14.44 -4.26
C GLN A 47 14.38 13.40 -3.52
N ASN A 48 13.95 12.98 -2.33
CA ASN A 48 14.67 12.02 -1.49
C ASN A 48 14.07 10.60 -1.53
N ILE A 49 13.10 10.32 -2.41
CA ILE A 49 12.34 9.06 -2.35
C ILE A 49 13.23 7.82 -2.48
N VAL A 50 14.25 7.86 -3.35
CA VAL A 50 15.20 6.75 -3.56
C VAL A 50 16.11 6.53 -2.34
N PRO A 51 16.91 7.51 -1.88
CA PRO A 51 17.78 7.29 -0.73
C PRO A 51 17.00 7.00 0.56
N THR A 52 15.82 7.61 0.76
CA THR A 52 14.95 7.31 1.91
C THR A 52 14.44 5.88 1.84
N THR A 53 13.90 5.44 0.69
CA THR A 53 13.40 4.07 0.52
C THR A 53 14.48 3.04 0.79
N LEU A 54 15.63 3.16 0.10
CA LEU A 54 16.73 2.21 0.26
C LEU A 54 17.25 2.21 1.71
N ASN A 55 17.57 3.36 2.28
CA ASN A 55 18.18 3.41 3.62
C ASN A 55 17.20 3.09 4.75
N ARG A 56 15.90 3.37 4.60
CA ARG A 56 14.86 2.94 5.54
C ARG A 56 14.85 1.41 5.60
N TYR A 57 14.72 0.75 4.45
CA TYR A 57 14.55 -0.70 4.43
C TYR A 57 15.86 -1.47 4.61
N PHE A 58 17.00 -1.05 4.06
CA PHE A 58 18.31 -1.65 4.38
C PHE A 58 18.64 -1.48 5.87
N GLY A 59 18.36 -0.30 6.43
CA GLY A 59 18.59 0.00 7.85
C GLY A 59 17.72 -0.86 8.76
N ALA A 60 16.42 -0.93 8.47
CA ALA A 60 15.49 -1.75 9.25
C ALA A 60 15.75 -3.25 9.09
N ALA A 61 16.02 -3.71 7.87
CA ALA A 61 16.13 -5.15 7.60
C ALA A 61 17.49 -5.72 8.03
N PHE A 62 18.56 -4.97 7.81
CA PHE A 62 19.94 -5.47 7.90
C PHE A 62 20.85 -4.63 8.80
N GLY A 63 20.40 -3.46 9.29
CA GLY A 63 21.15 -2.64 10.24
C GLY A 63 22.21 -1.72 9.60
N TRP A 64 22.20 -1.51 8.29
CA TRP A 64 23.18 -0.66 7.59
C TRP A 64 22.54 0.21 6.50
N LYS A 65 23.30 1.20 6.00
CA LYS A 65 22.87 2.16 4.97
C LYS A 65 23.77 2.05 3.75
N ILE A 66 23.23 2.28 2.56
CA ILE A 66 24.02 2.31 1.33
C ILE A 66 24.75 3.66 1.25
N PRO A 67 26.09 3.68 1.12
CA PRO A 67 26.85 4.90 0.86
C PRO A 67 26.45 5.53 -0.47
N ILE A 68 26.33 6.86 -0.50
CA ILE A 68 26.08 7.62 -1.73
C ILE A 68 27.42 7.94 -2.39
N ALA A 69 27.49 7.77 -3.71
CA ALA A 69 28.64 8.09 -4.54
C ALA A 69 28.24 8.99 -5.72
N ASP A 70 29.16 9.85 -6.14
CA ASP A 70 28.94 10.76 -7.27
C ASP A 70 29.40 10.18 -8.62
N ARG A 71 30.08 9.02 -8.61
CA ARG A 71 30.69 8.41 -9.80
C ARG A 71 30.88 6.91 -9.63
N LEU A 72 31.15 6.23 -10.75
CA LEU A 72 31.45 4.80 -10.78
C LEU A 72 32.73 4.46 -10.00
N SER A 73 32.68 3.32 -9.31
CA SER A 73 33.76 2.74 -8.53
C SER A 73 34.05 1.30 -9.00
N PRO A 74 35.28 0.96 -9.38
CA PRO A 74 35.64 -0.40 -9.78
C PRO A 74 35.76 -1.36 -8.58
N SER A 75 35.77 -0.86 -7.35
CA SER A 75 35.90 -1.66 -6.13
C SER A 75 34.56 -2.01 -5.47
N ALA A 76 33.45 -1.56 -6.03
CA ALA A 76 32.11 -1.77 -5.51
C ALA A 76 31.12 -2.07 -6.65
N ILE A 77 29.96 -2.61 -6.29
CA ILE A 77 28.79 -2.66 -7.17
C ILE A 77 28.17 -1.28 -7.19
N ASN A 78 28.01 -0.70 -8.38
CA ASN A 78 27.44 0.62 -8.56
C ASN A 78 25.93 0.48 -8.75
N LEU A 79 25.15 0.78 -7.72
CA LEU A 79 23.70 0.87 -7.82
C LEU A 79 23.32 2.23 -8.39
N ILE A 80 22.95 2.27 -9.65
CA ILE A 80 22.55 3.50 -10.33
C ILE A 80 21.03 3.52 -10.43
N VAL A 81 20.40 4.54 -9.88
CA VAL A 81 18.95 4.68 -9.88
C VAL A 81 18.56 5.93 -10.66
N GLY A 82 17.60 5.82 -11.57
CA GLY A 82 17.09 6.94 -12.36
C GLY A 82 16.85 6.61 -13.83
N ASN A 83 16.96 7.62 -14.67
CA ASN A 83 16.95 7.53 -16.12
C ASN A 83 17.91 8.57 -16.72
N GLU A 84 18.01 8.64 -18.05
CA GLU A 84 18.92 9.55 -18.75
C GLU A 84 18.59 11.04 -18.57
N THR A 85 17.39 11.38 -18.07
CA THR A 85 16.97 12.77 -17.82
C THR A 85 17.34 13.27 -16.43
N ASN A 86 17.53 12.36 -15.46
CA ASN A 86 17.78 12.72 -14.06
C ASN A 86 19.04 12.07 -13.46
N ASN A 87 19.83 11.33 -14.24
CA ASN A 87 21.08 10.73 -13.80
C ASN A 87 22.12 10.77 -14.93
N GLU A 88 23.16 11.60 -14.76
CA GLU A 88 24.19 11.82 -15.80
C GLU A 88 25.02 10.55 -16.11
N THR A 89 25.18 9.66 -15.13
CA THR A 89 25.84 8.37 -15.36
C THR A 89 24.99 7.48 -16.26
N LEU A 90 23.68 7.39 -16.03
CA LEU A 90 22.77 6.64 -16.92
C LEU A 90 22.69 7.26 -18.31
N LYS A 91 22.66 8.58 -18.41
CA LYS A 91 22.71 9.28 -19.70
C LYS A 91 23.94 8.90 -20.52
N SER A 92 25.09 8.79 -19.88
CA SER A 92 26.35 8.36 -20.52
C SER A 92 26.30 6.90 -20.96
N LEU A 93 25.72 6.02 -20.14
CA LEU A 93 25.52 4.60 -20.48
C LEU A 93 24.55 4.42 -21.65
N VAL A 94 23.44 5.15 -21.67
CA VAL A 94 22.47 5.14 -22.79
C VAL A 94 23.11 5.66 -24.07
N ALA A 95 23.88 6.75 -24.01
CA ALA A 95 24.64 7.25 -25.16
C ALA A 95 25.66 6.23 -25.69
N SER A 96 26.11 5.30 -24.84
CA SER A 96 27.00 4.20 -25.19
C SER A 96 26.26 2.93 -25.65
N GLY A 97 24.93 2.96 -25.73
CA GLY A 97 24.09 1.89 -26.29
C GLY A 97 23.37 1.02 -25.26
N VAL A 98 23.38 1.36 -23.97
CA VAL A 98 22.57 0.65 -22.96
C VAL A 98 21.09 0.97 -23.17
N ASP A 99 20.29 -0.07 -23.40
CA ASP A 99 18.83 0.03 -23.49
C ASP A 99 18.18 -0.14 -22.10
N LEU A 100 17.48 0.91 -21.66
CA LEU A 100 16.76 0.91 -20.39
C LEU A 100 15.39 0.23 -20.47
N GLY A 101 14.82 0.02 -21.66
CA GLY A 101 13.56 -0.72 -21.87
C GLY A 101 12.36 -0.16 -21.10
N ARG A 102 12.11 1.16 -21.19
CA ARG A 102 11.09 1.85 -20.36
C ARG A 102 9.72 2.04 -21.01
N ASP A 103 9.62 1.86 -22.33
CA ASP A 103 8.44 2.26 -23.12
C ASP A 103 7.14 1.60 -22.65
N GLU A 104 7.22 0.35 -22.15
CA GLU A 104 6.04 -0.42 -21.74
C GLU A 104 5.79 -0.43 -20.22
N LEU A 105 6.60 0.27 -19.42
CA LEU A 105 6.53 0.20 -17.96
C LEU A 105 5.36 0.98 -17.35
N GLY A 106 4.86 2.01 -18.05
CA GLY A 106 3.90 2.97 -17.48
C GLY A 106 4.51 3.80 -16.35
N ASP A 107 3.66 4.42 -15.54
CA ASP A 107 4.12 5.37 -14.51
C ASP A 107 4.79 4.68 -13.32
N GLU A 108 4.24 3.55 -12.88
CA GLU A 108 4.66 2.86 -11.65
C GLU A 108 5.53 1.64 -11.89
N GLY A 109 5.70 1.25 -13.15
CA GLY A 109 6.59 0.16 -13.52
C GLY A 109 8.05 0.55 -13.45
N PHE A 110 8.89 -0.48 -13.35
CA PHE A 110 10.33 -0.35 -13.23
C PHE A 110 11.04 -1.50 -13.93
N ARG A 111 12.33 -1.31 -14.18
CA ARG A 111 13.25 -2.36 -14.58
C ARG A 111 14.49 -2.34 -13.69
N ILE A 112 14.98 -3.53 -13.33
CA ILE A 112 16.25 -3.75 -12.66
C ILE A 112 17.11 -4.58 -13.60
N LEU A 113 18.30 -4.10 -13.97
CA LEU A 113 19.21 -4.85 -14.82
C LEU A 113 20.66 -4.73 -14.39
N SER A 114 21.41 -5.81 -14.56
CA SER A 114 22.86 -5.84 -14.38
C SER A 114 23.59 -5.44 -15.67
N HIS A 115 24.66 -4.68 -15.53
CA HIS A 115 25.53 -4.26 -16.63
C HIS A 115 27.00 -4.26 -16.17
N GLU A 116 27.92 -4.40 -17.12
CA GLU A 116 29.35 -4.23 -16.89
C GLU A 116 29.91 -3.24 -17.91
N ALA A 117 30.58 -2.20 -17.42
CA ALA A 117 31.21 -1.18 -18.25
C ALA A 117 32.52 -0.72 -17.60
N ASP A 118 33.59 -0.60 -18.39
CA ASP A 118 34.91 -0.12 -17.94
C ASP A 118 35.45 -0.82 -16.68
N GLY A 119 35.22 -2.13 -16.57
CA GLY A 119 35.61 -2.93 -15.40
C GLY A 119 34.78 -2.68 -14.14
N CYS A 120 33.74 -1.86 -14.21
CA CYS A 120 32.78 -1.64 -13.13
C CYS A 120 31.58 -2.57 -13.28
N ARG A 121 31.13 -3.12 -12.15
CA ARG A 121 29.85 -3.82 -12.05
C ARG A 121 28.75 -2.83 -11.69
N ILE A 122 27.68 -2.87 -12.46
CA ILE A 122 26.61 -1.87 -12.39
C ILE A 122 25.28 -2.58 -12.24
N LEU A 123 24.51 -2.19 -11.22
CA LEU A 123 23.12 -2.57 -11.07
C LEU A 123 22.28 -1.32 -11.33
N ILE A 124 21.41 -1.37 -12.33
CA ILE A 124 20.58 -0.24 -12.74
C ILE A 124 19.15 -0.47 -12.27
N ILE A 125 18.56 0.50 -11.58
CA ILE A 125 17.11 0.59 -11.38
C ILE A 125 16.60 1.77 -12.19
N THR A 126 15.68 1.53 -13.11
CA THR A 126 15.16 2.56 -14.00
C THR A 126 13.64 2.51 -14.12
N ALA A 127 13.02 3.68 -14.28
CA ALA A 127 11.58 3.86 -14.37
C ALA A 127 11.24 5.21 -15.03
N ASN A 128 9.96 5.40 -15.36
CA ASN A 128 9.45 6.64 -15.95
C ASN A 128 9.22 7.75 -14.91
N THR A 129 8.95 7.39 -13.66
CA THR A 129 8.59 8.35 -12.61
C THR A 129 9.31 8.03 -11.28
N PRO A 130 9.33 8.98 -10.32
CA PRO A 130 9.83 8.73 -8.97
C PRO A 130 9.16 7.55 -8.25
N VAL A 131 7.85 7.33 -8.45
CA VAL A 131 7.13 6.22 -7.83
C VAL A 131 7.58 4.86 -8.40
N GLY A 132 7.82 4.77 -9.71
CA GLY A 132 8.41 3.57 -10.30
C GLY A 132 9.81 3.28 -9.77
N LEU A 133 10.65 4.31 -9.57
CA LEU A 133 11.98 4.14 -8.96
C LEU A 133 11.87 3.60 -7.52
N LYS A 134 10.93 4.12 -6.71
CA LYS A 134 10.64 3.58 -5.36
C LYS A 134 10.30 2.09 -5.42
N HIS A 135 9.39 1.70 -6.32
CA HIS A 135 8.98 0.30 -6.47
C HIS A 135 10.15 -0.61 -6.89
N GLY A 136 11.01 -0.14 -7.80
CA GLY A 136 12.23 -0.88 -8.16
C GLY A 136 13.20 -1.03 -7.00
N CYS A 137 13.36 0.00 -6.15
CA CYS A 137 14.15 -0.09 -4.93
C CYS A 137 13.56 -1.10 -3.93
N GLN A 138 12.23 -1.11 -3.74
CA GLN A 138 11.54 -2.09 -2.91
C GLN A 138 11.69 -3.52 -3.47
N GLU A 139 11.56 -3.71 -4.78
CA GLU A 139 11.71 -5.04 -5.41
C GLU A 139 13.14 -5.56 -5.25
N LEU A 140 14.16 -4.72 -5.49
CA LEU A 140 15.55 -5.06 -5.23
C LEU A 140 15.70 -5.55 -3.79
N MET A 141 15.27 -4.71 -2.84
CA MET A 141 15.41 -4.96 -1.41
C MET A 141 14.73 -6.24 -0.95
N TYR A 142 13.46 -6.41 -1.27
CA TYR A 142 12.65 -7.47 -0.69
C TYR A 142 12.80 -8.81 -1.37
N PHE A 143 13.06 -8.83 -2.68
CA PHE A 143 12.92 -10.05 -3.48
C PHE A 143 14.15 -10.40 -4.30
N ARG A 144 15.07 -9.46 -4.54
CA ARG A 144 16.30 -9.70 -5.29
C ARG A 144 17.55 -9.76 -4.42
N THR A 145 17.48 -9.31 -3.17
CA THR A 145 18.53 -9.57 -2.19
C THR A 145 18.32 -10.91 -1.47
N LYS A 146 19.44 -11.56 -1.17
CA LYS A 146 19.54 -12.76 -0.34
C LYS A 146 20.40 -12.40 0.86
N ALA A 147 19.76 -12.23 2.00
CA ALA A 147 20.46 -11.90 3.23
C ALA A 147 20.68 -13.15 4.08
N ALA A 148 21.82 -13.21 4.73
CA ALA A 148 22.11 -14.09 5.86
C ALA A 148 22.80 -13.24 6.93
N GLU A 149 23.09 -13.82 8.10
CA GLU A 149 23.58 -13.09 9.27
C GLU A 149 24.75 -12.12 8.96
N ASN A 150 25.71 -12.55 8.14
CA ASN A 150 26.97 -11.84 7.91
C ASN A 150 27.25 -11.48 6.45
N HIS A 151 26.29 -11.69 5.55
CA HIS A 151 26.43 -11.30 4.15
C HIS A 151 25.08 -11.02 3.50
N VAL A 152 25.08 -10.13 2.50
CA VAL A 152 23.94 -9.92 1.60
C VAL A 152 24.43 -10.01 0.17
N SER A 153 23.74 -10.80 -0.65
CA SER A 153 24.02 -10.94 -2.08
C SER A 153 22.81 -10.61 -2.95
N VAL A 154 23.05 -10.40 -4.24
CA VAL A 154 22.05 -10.26 -5.30
C VAL A 154 22.35 -11.30 -6.38
N ASP A 155 21.31 -11.80 -7.05
CA ASP A 155 21.49 -12.68 -8.22
C ASP A 155 22.13 -11.92 -9.39
N TRP A 156 22.98 -12.59 -10.16
CA TRP A 156 23.70 -12.01 -11.30
C TRP A 156 23.84 -12.98 -12.47
N PRO A 157 23.62 -12.56 -13.73
CA PRO A 157 23.04 -11.27 -14.12
C PRO A 157 21.58 -11.15 -13.66
N LEU A 158 21.10 -9.92 -13.54
CA LEU A 158 19.71 -9.60 -13.23
C LEU A 158 19.08 -8.89 -14.42
N ASP A 159 17.85 -9.26 -14.77
CA ASP A 159 17.00 -8.51 -15.69
C ASP A 159 15.53 -8.77 -15.30
N VAL A 160 14.93 -7.78 -14.65
CA VAL A 160 13.58 -7.85 -14.09
C VAL A 160 12.84 -6.60 -14.52
N ALA A 161 11.78 -6.75 -15.30
CA ALA A 161 10.84 -5.67 -15.62
C ALA A 161 9.47 -6.00 -15.02
N MET A 162 8.88 -5.04 -14.31
CA MET A 162 7.58 -5.22 -13.65
C MET A 162 6.77 -3.94 -13.76
N LYS A 163 5.45 -4.10 -13.84
CA LYS A 163 4.46 -3.04 -13.70
C LYS A 163 3.21 -3.59 -13.03
N PRO A 164 2.44 -2.78 -12.30
CA PRO A 164 1.19 -3.24 -11.74
C PRO A 164 0.17 -3.57 -12.84
N GLN A 165 -0.64 -4.61 -12.62
CA GLN A 165 -1.78 -4.92 -13.49
C GLN A 165 -3.05 -4.18 -13.04
N ILE A 166 -3.13 -3.82 -11.76
CA ILE A 166 -4.15 -2.94 -11.21
C ILE A 166 -3.50 -1.61 -10.85
N ALA A 167 -3.82 -0.55 -11.61
CA ALA A 167 -3.21 0.77 -11.42
C ALA A 167 -3.75 1.51 -10.20
N TYR A 168 -5.06 1.48 -9.95
CA TYR A 168 -5.66 2.16 -8.81
C TYR A 168 -5.63 1.28 -7.55
N ARG A 169 -4.88 1.69 -6.52
CA ARG A 169 -4.70 0.94 -5.28
C ARG A 169 -4.79 1.89 -4.08
N GLY A 170 -6.01 2.09 -3.61
CA GLY A 170 -6.33 2.92 -2.45
C GLY A 170 -6.40 2.14 -1.14
N ILE A 171 -6.45 2.87 -0.03
CA ILE A 171 -6.82 2.34 1.28
C ILE A 171 -7.81 3.25 1.99
N TYR A 172 -8.83 2.64 2.58
CA TYR A 172 -9.78 3.29 3.47
C TYR A 172 -9.26 3.35 4.88
N MET A 173 -9.15 4.54 5.44
CA MET A 173 -8.79 4.74 6.84
C MET A 173 -9.98 5.34 7.58
N LEU A 174 -10.96 4.48 7.86
CA LEU A 174 -12.14 4.80 8.65
C LEU A 174 -11.90 4.79 10.16
N PRO A 175 -11.19 3.81 10.77
CA PRO A 175 -11.03 3.78 12.21
C PRO A 175 -9.93 4.73 12.69
N ILE A 176 -9.81 5.91 12.10
CA ILE A 176 -8.86 6.93 12.56
C ILE A 176 -9.34 7.66 13.81
N TRP A 177 -10.56 7.37 14.24
CA TRP A 177 -11.24 7.90 15.44
C TRP A 177 -10.64 7.42 16.77
N SER A 178 -9.45 6.83 16.75
CA SER A 178 -8.74 6.42 17.97
C SER A 178 -8.17 7.65 18.66
N ALA A 179 -8.74 8.03 19.80
CA ALA A 179 -8.30 9.17 20.62
C ALA A 179 -6.85 9.06 21.10
N TYR A 180 -6.29 7.85 21.09
CA TYR A 180 -5.02 7.54 21.73
C TYR A 180 -3.89 7.16 20.77
N ASP A 181 -4.17 7.10 19.47
CA ASP A 181 -3.11 6.83 18.50
C ASP A 181 -2.20 8.05 18.36
N SER A 182 -0.89 7.82 18.45
CA SER A 182 0.12 8.86 18.34
C SER A 182 0.37 9.25 16.88
N LEU A 183 0.96 10.42 16.66
CA LEU A 183 1.38 10.85 15.32
C LEU A 183 2.36 9.86 14.69
N GLU A 184 3.28 9.31 15.48
CA GLU A 184 4.24 8.31 15.03
C GLU A 184 3.58 6.97 14.66
N SER A 185 2.46 6.63 15.30
CA SER A 185 1.64 5.49 14.89
C SER A 185 1.06 5.71 13.50
N TRP A 186 0.49 6.90 13.24
CA TRP A 186 -0.06 7.25 11.92
C TRP A 186 0.99 7.31 10.83
N LYS A 187 2.16 7.89 11.12
CA LYS A 187 3.30 7.89 10.17
C LYS A 187 3.70 6.47 9.79
N ARG A 188 3.82 5.57 10.77
CA ARG A 188 4.14 4.15 10.53
C ARG A 188 3.13 3.47 9.62
N VAL A 189 1.83 3.72 9.82
CA VAL A 189 0.76 3.18 8.97
C VAL A 189 0.89 3.72 7.53
N LEU A 190 1.10 5.02 7.34
CA LEU A 190 1.23 5.61 6.01
C LEU A 190 2.52 5.17 5.29
N GLU A 191 3.63 5.03 6.01
CA GLU A 191 4.85 4.43 5.45
C GLU A 191 4.64 2.97 5.05
N PHE A 192 3.86 2.21 5.82
CA PHE A 192 3.48 0.86 5.43
C PHE A 192 2.56 0.84 4.20
N ASN A 193 1.63 1.78 4.06
CA ASN A 193 0.82 1.91 2.86
C ASN A 193 1.70 2.15 1.61
N SER A 194 2.76 2.96 1.76
CA SER A 194 3.78 3.15 0.72
C SER A 194 4.53 1.86 0.39
N GLU A 195 4.84 1.04 1.41
CA GLU A 195 5.44 -0.30 1.24
C GLU A 195 4.54 -1.25 0.44
N LEU A 196 3.24 -1.22 0.72
CA LEU A 196 2.22 -1.98 0.01
C LEU A 196 1.99 -1.50 -1.43
N THR A 197 2.72 -0.48 -1.89
CA THR A 197 2.54 0.15 -3.20
C THR A 197 1.13 0.74 -3.40
N LEU A 198 0.45 1.06 -2.29
CA LEU A 198 -0.79 1.83 -2.36
C LEU A 198 -0.43 3.24 -2.84
N ASN A 199 -1.30 3.83 -3.65
CA ASN A 199 -1.08 5.13 -4.27
C ASN A 199 -2.17 6.16 -3.93
N ARG A 200 -3.23 5.74 -3.23
CA ARG A 200 -4.25 6.63 -2.67
C ARG A 200 -4.54 6.31 -1.20
N ASN A 201 -4.64 7.34 -0.38
CA ASN A 201 -4.90 7.23 1.06
C ASN A 201 -6.16 8.03 1.40
N TRP A 202 -7.28 7.33 1.62
CA TRP A 202 -8.58 7.94 1.96
C TRP A 202 -8.70 8.08 3.48
N PHE A 203 -8.46 9.28 3.99
CA PHE A 203 -8.36 9.57 5.42
C PHE A 203 -9.65 10.24 5.93
N TRP A 204 -10.46 9.55 6.74
CA TRP A 204 -11.75 10.08 7.22
C TRP A 204 -11.58 11.18 8.28
N LEU A 205 -11.50 12.46 7.91
CA LEU A 205 -11.33 13.56 8.88
C LEU A 205 -12.62 14.29 9.24
N ASP A 206 -13.76 13.89 8.69
CA ASP A 206 -15.05 14.42 9.11
C ASP A 206 -15.30 14.13 10.59
N GLY A 207 -15.74 15.17 11.33
CA GLY A 207 -15.92 15.18 12.77
C GLY A 207 -14.71 15.63 13.62
N PHE A 208 -13.52 15.76 13.03
CA PHE A 208 -12.34 16.26 13.75
C PHE A 208 -12.31 17.80 13.79
N PRO A 209 -11.80 18.43 14.87
CA PRO A 209 -11.73 19.89 15.00
C PRO A 209 -10.54 20.49 14.24
N VAL A 210 -10.53 20.33 12.92
CA VAL A 210 -9.48 20.82 12.00
C VAL A 210 -10.08 21.71 10.92
N ALA A 211 -9.25 22.47 10.21
CA ALA A 211 -9.70 23.43 9.20
C ALA A 211 -10.75 24.44 9.73
N GLY A 212 -10.72 24.74 11.03
CA GLY A 212 -11.68 25.63 11.69
C GLY A 212 -13.04 25.00 12.02
N HIS A 213 -13.21 23.70 11.78
CA HIS A 213 -14.42 22.97 12.12
C HIS A 213 -14.47 22.63 13.62
N PRO A 214 -15.66 22.53 14.23
CA PRO A 214 -15.79 22.03 15.60
C PRO A 214 -15.66 20.49 15.63
N ALA A 215 -15.27 19.95 16.78
CA ALA A 215 -15.33 18.50 16.99
C ALA A 215 -16.79 18.04 17.01
N SER A 216 -17.08 16.93 16.33
CA SER A 216 -18.41 16.31 16.38
C SER A 216 -18.72 15.78 17.78
N SER A 217 -19.97 15.93 18.19
CA SER A 217 -20.52 15.33 19.41
C SER A 217 -21.14 13.95 19.17
N HIS A 218 -21.21 13.52 17.91
CA HIS A 218 -21.81 12.26 17.51
C HIS A 218 -20.97 11.07 17.99
N GLY A 219 -21.61 10.12 18.68
CA GLY A 219 -20.92 8.99 19.29
C GLY A 219 -19.97 9.47 20.39
N THR A 220 -20.52 9.75 21.57
CA THR A 220 -19.85 10.39 22.73
C THR A 220 -18.56 9.71 23.22
N ASP A 221 -18.18 8.58 22.64
CA ASP A 221 -17.03 7.78 23.02
C ASP A 221 -15.76 8.13 22.21
N TYR A 222 -15.86 8.78 21.05
CA TYR A 222 -14.69 8.95 20.15
C TYR A 222 -13.68 10.04 20.55
N HIS A 223 -14.05 10.99 21.40
CA HIS A 223 -13.16 12.04 21.94
C HIS A 223 -12.23 12.69 20.89
N PHE A 224 -12.79 13.12 19.74
CA PHE A 224 -12.02 13.64 18.60
C PHE A 224 -11.05 14.75 18.96
N GLU A 225 -11.42 15.60 19.93
CA GLU A 225 -10.62 16.72 20.42
C GLU A 225 -9.32 16.30 21.12
N ARG A 226 -9.21 15.03 21.53
CA ARG A 226 -8.02 14.49 22.23
C ARG A 226 -7.04 13.82 21.29
N THR A 227 -7.47 13.54 20.05
CA THR A 227 -6.65 12.85 19.07
C THR A 227 -5.48 13.74 18.64
N VAL A 228 -4.37 13.16 18.21
CA VAL A 228 -3.30 13.92 17.54
C VAL A 228 -3.76 14.57 16.23
N LEU A 229 -4.87 14.09 15.67
CA LEU A 229 -5.48 14.58 14.44
C LEU A 229 -6.36 15.81 14.67
N ALA A 230 -6.58 16.25 15.91
CA ALA A 230 -7.19 17.54 16.26
C ALA A 230 -6.23 18.74 16.08
N SER A 231 -5.24 18.61 15.19
CA SER A 231 -4.21 19.62 14.94
C SER A 231 -3.95 19.73 13.45
N ASP A 232 -4.18 20.91 12.88
CA ASP A 232 -3.91 21.21 11.47
C ASP A 232 -2.43 20.97 11.13
N GLU A 233 -1.49 21.30 12.03
CA GLU A 233 -0.06 21.04 11.81
C GLU A 233 0.22 19.55 11.66
N ASN A 234 -0.37 18.73 12.54
CA ASN A 234 -0.19 17.28 12.48
C ASN A 234 -0.79 16.70 11.20
N VAL A 235 -2.00 17.12 10.82
CA VAL A 235 -2.64 16.69 9.58
C VAL A 235 -1.81 17.08 8.36
N GLN A 236 -1.32 18.32 8.29
CA GLN A 236 -0.43 18.74 7.21
C GLN A 236 0.85 17.90 7.15
N SER A 237 1.44 17.55 8.30
CA SER A 237 2.64 16.70 8.34
C SER A 237 2.39 15.29 7.78
N LEU A 238 1.18 14.75 7.94
CA LEU A 238 0.79 13.45 7.36
C LEU A 238 0.58 13.57 5.84
N ILE A 239 0.00 14.68 5.37
CA ILE A 239 -0.14 14.97 3.94
C ILE A 239 1.24 15.09 3.28
N ASP A 240 2.16 15.83 3.91
CA ASP A 240 3.52 16.00 3.42
C ASP A 240 4.27 14.66 3.35
N LEU A 241 4.11 13.80 4.35
CA LEU A 241 4.66 12.44 4.34
C LEU A 241 4.12 11.64 3.13
N VAL A 242 2.81 11.59 2.95
CA VAL A 242 2.16 10.86 1.84
C VAL A 242 2.67 11.35 0.49
N ASN A 243 2.77 12.67 0.30
CA ASN A 243 3.29 13.27 -0.93
C ASN A 243 4.78 12.97 -1.16
N SER A 244 5.60 12.99 -0.09
CA SER A 244 7.02 12.63 -0.18
C SER A 244 7.26 11.17 -0.56
N GLU A 245 6.29 10.31 -0.25
CA GLU A 245 6.23 8.90 -0.62
C GLU A 245 5.61 8.67 -2.01
N ALA A 246 5.35 9.74 -2.77
CA ALA A 246 4.71 9.70 -4.09
C ALA A 246 3.33 9.02 -4.09
N MET A 247 2.57 9.19 -3.01
CA MET A 247 1.17 8.79 -2.89
C MET A 247 0.27 10.02 -2.87
N LYS A 248 -1.03 9.85 -3.09
CA LYS A 248 -2.04 10.91 -2.95
C LYS A 248 -2.77 10.79 -1.61
N PHE A 249 -2.98 11.93 -0.94
CA PHE A 249 -3.77 12.05 0.28
C PHE A 249 -5.16 12.61 -0.04
N TYR A 250 -6.22 12.02 0.52
CA TYR A 250 -7.59 12.47 0.32
C TYR A 250 -8.30 12.62 1.65
N PHE A 251 -9.14 13.65 1.75
CA PHE A 251 -10.06 13.77 2.86
C PHE A 251 -11.33 12.97 2.58
N GLY A 252 -11.64 12.05 3.47
CA GLY A 252 -12.92 11.35 3.50
C GLY A 252 -13.89 11.99 4.48
N GLY A 253 -15.17 11.93 4.17
CA GLY A 253 -16.22 12.37 5.09
C GLY A 253 -17.62 12.06 4.63
N GLY A 254 -18.58 12.22 5.53
CA GLY A 254 -20.00 12.05 5.24
C GLY A 254 -20.54 13.25 4.48
N TRP A 255 -21.06 13.08 3.26
CA TRP A 255 -21.81 14.17 2.62
C TRP A 255 -23.19 14.25 3.25
N LEU A 256 -23.37 15.26 4.12
CA LEU A 256 -24.62 15.55 4.80
C LEU A 256 -25.14 14.40 5.71
N SER A 257 -24.23 13.53 6.16
CA SER A 257 -24.49 12.44 7.12
C SER A 257 -23.76 12.68 8.46
N TRP A 258 -24.10 11.88 9.47
CA TRP A 258 -23.48 11.79 10.80
C TRP A 258 -22.84 13.09 11.32
N HIS A 259 -21.50 13.21 11.24
CA HIS A 259 -20.70 14.31 11.78
C HIS A 259 -20.89 15.61 11.02
N HIS A 260 -20.82 15.57 9.69
CA HIS A 260 -20.99 16.73 8.83
C HIS A 260 -22.34 17.42 9.05
N TRP A 261 -23.43 16.65 9.21
CA TRP A 261 -24.76 17.19 9.49
C TRP A 261 -24.81 18.00 10.80
N GLU A 262 -24.10 17.59 11.86
CA GLU A 262 -24.08 18.34 13.13
C GLU A 262 -23.50 19.75 12.95
N VAL A 263 -22.56 19.89 12.02
CA VAL A 263 -21.91 21.17 11.72
C VAL A 263 -22.78 22.00 10.78
N VAL A 264 -23.31 21.42 9.72
CA VAL A 264 -23.89 22.20 8.60
C VAL A 264 -25.43 22.15 8.51
N GLY A 265 -26.09 21.18 9.14
CA GLY A 265 -27.53 20.96 9.03
C GLY A 265 -27.97 20.69 7.59
N GLN A 266 -29.08 21.33 7.15
CA GLN A 266 -29.60 21.23 5.77
C GLN A 266 -29.01 22.28 4.81
N ASP A 267 -28.07 23.11 5.27
CA ASP A 267 -27.56 24.22 4.47
C ASP A 267 -26.52 23.71 3.46
N LEU A 268 -26.92 23.63 2.19
CA LEU A 268 -26.09 23.12 1.10
C LEU A 268 -24.87 24.01 0.83
N GLU A 269 -24.97 25.33 1.04
CA GLU A 269 -23.84 26.22 0.82
C GLU A 269 -22.84 26.07 1.97
N LYS A 270 -23.33 25.93 3.20
CA LYS A 270 -22.47 25.60 4.34
C LYS A 270 -21.80 24.24 4.19
N ALA A 271 -22.52 23.24 3.68
CA ALA A 271 -21.99 21.91 3.38
C ALA A 271 -20.88 21.95 2.31
N ARG A 272 -21.08 22.77 1.28
CA ARG A 272 -20.05 23.03 0.29
C ARG A 272 -18.82 23.70 0.93
N GLU A 273 -19.01 24.81 1.63
CA GLU A 273 -17.92 25.57 2.24
C GLU A 273 -17.10 24.73 3.23
N TYR A 274 -17.74 23.80 3.95
CA TYR A 274 -17.07 22.83 4.83
C TYR A 274 -15.91 22.11 4.12
N TYR A 275 -16.11 21.60 2.91
CA TYR A 275 -15.04 20.93 2.17
C TYR A 275 -14.04 21.90 1.55
N PHE A 276 -14.46 23.10 1.16
CA PHE A 276 -13.54 24.12 0.67
C PHE A 276 -12.63 24.68 1.78
N ASP A 277 -13.06 24.63 3.05
CA ASP A 277 -12.21 24.96 4.20
C ASP A 277 -10.99 24.04 4.31
N TYR A 278 -11.15 22.73 4.07
CA TYR A 278 -10.01 21.82 4.02
C TYR A 278 -8.98 22.24 2.97
N LEU A 279 -9.41 22.70 1.79
CA LEU A 279 -8.49 23.17 0.75
C LEU A 279 -7.84 24.52 1.07
N ARG A 280 -8.47 25.33 1.92
CA ARG A 280 -7.89 26.58 2.43
C ARG A 280 -6.84 26.29 3.52
N ALA A 281 -7.12 25.31 4.37
CA ALA A 281 -6.26 24.95 5.50
C ALA A 281 -5.04 24.12 5.07
N PHE A 282 -5.21 23.20 4.12
CA PHE A 282 -4.22 22.18 3.79
C PHE A 282 -3.72 22.27 2.35
N LYS A 283 -2.46 21.90 2.14
CA LYS A 283 -1.78 21.87 0.84
C LYS A 283 -1.41 20.45 0.44
N GLY A 284 -1.41 20.19 -0.87
CA GLY A 284 -0.99 18.88 -1.42
C GLY A 284 -2.02 17.79 -1.25
N VAL A 285 -3.31 18.16 -1.13
CA VAL A 285 -4.44 17.23 -1.10
C VAL A 285 -4.76 16.81 -2.54
N GLY A 286 -4.96 15.52 -2.76
CA GLY A 286 -5.29 14.95 -4.08
C GLY A 286 -6.78 14.94 -4.42
N GLY A 287 -7.63 15.18 -3.42
CA GLY A 287 -9.07 15.36 -3.58
C GLY A 287 -9.88 14.85 -2.39
N PHE A 288 -11.09 14.34 -2.65
CA PHE A 288 -12.05 13.97 -1.61
C PHE A 288 -12.69 12.60 -1.84
N TYR A 289 -13.07 11.96 -0.73
CA TYR A 289 -14.02 10.85 -0.71
C TYR A 289 -15.29 11.29 0.00
N PHE A 290 -16.44 11.03 -0.62
CA PHE A 290 -17.76 11.35 -0.08
C PHE A 290 -18.53 10.07 0.19
N GLU A 291 -18.96 9.89 1.43
CA GLU A 291 -19.93 8.87 1.80
C GLU A 291 -21.32 9.51 1.87
N PRO A 292 -22.22 9.22 0.93
CA PRO A 292 -23.53 9.85 0.88
C PRO A 292 -24.48 9.27 1.93
N THR A 293 -25.53 10.03 2.25
CA THR A 293 -26.67 9.55 3.03
C THR A 293 -27.32 8.32 2.38
N GLY A 294 -27.60 7.26 3.15
CA GLY A 294 -28.29 6.08 2.62
C GLY A 294 -28.03 4.76 3.34
N GLU A 295 -27.28 4.73 4.44
CA GLU A 295 -27.19 3.52 5.26
C GLU A 295 -28.50 3.31 6.03
N GLY A 296 -29.38 2.43 5.52
CA GLY A 296 -30.58 1.99 6.23
C GLY A 296 -31.74 3.00 6.26
N THR A 297 -32.35 3.22 7.44
CA THR A 297 -33.54 4.07 7.62
C THR A 297 -33.25 5.58 7.54
N GLU A 298 -32.05 5.96 7.12
CA GLU A 298 -31.60 7.34 7.01
C GLU A 298 -32.33 8.06 5.87
N ARG A 299 -33.51 8.60 6.23
CA ARG A 299 -34.26 9.69 5.57
C ARG A 299 -34.57 9.46 4.08
N ALA A 300 -35.59 8.63 3.84
CA ALA A 300 -36.18 8.36 2.53
C ALA A 300 -36.75 9.59 1.78
N ASP A 301 -36.84 10.76 2.43
CA ASP A 301 -37.40 12.00 1.90
C ASP A 301 -36.35 13.01 1.42
N TRP A 302 -35.05 12.68 1.47
CA TRP A 302 -33.98 13.60 1.13
C TRP A 302 -33.10 13.12 -0.03
N LEU A 303 -32.96 13.94 -1.08
CA LEU A 303 -32.17 13.65 -2.29
C LEU A 303 -30.99 14.64 -2.44
N PRO A 304 -29.90 14.51 -1.68
CA PRO A 304 -28.72 15.37 -1.79
C PRO A 304 -27.82 15.06 -3.01
N GLY A 305 -28.27 14.22 -3.95
CA GLY A 305 -27.50 13.80 -5.11
C GLY A 305 -27.14 14.96 -6.05
N ASP A 306 -28.10 15.80 -6.42
CA ASP A 306 -27.86 16.93 -7.33
C ASP A 306 -26.88 17.96 -6.75
N SER A 307 -26.95 18.20 -5.44
CA SER A 307 -26.06 19.15 -4.77
C SER A 307 -24.64 18.62 -4.64
N LEU A 308 -24.48 17.33 -4.33
CA LEU A 308 -23.17 16.66 -4.36
C LEU A 308 -22.58 16.68 -5.77
N GLN A 309 -23.37 16.34 -6.79
CA GLN A 309 -22.93 16.35 -8.19
C GLN A 309 -22.42 17.74 -8.59
N LYS A 310 -23.18 18.79 -8.26
CA LYS A 310 -22.78 20.17 -8.52
C LYS A 310 -21.50 20.54 -7.77
N MET A 311 -21.39 20.19 -6.49
CA MET A 311 -20.19 20.47 -5.68
C MET A 311 -18.93 19.83 -6.31
N ILE A 312 -19.04 18.58 -6.75
CA ILE A 312 -17.97 17.86 -7.43
C ILE A 312 -17.61 18.55 -8.76
N GLY A 313 -18.61 18.96 -9.55
CA GLY A 313 -18.38 19.71 -10.78
C GLY A 313 -17.62 21.02 -10.55
N ASP A 314 -18.07 21.82 -9.58
CA ASP A 314 -17.41 23.08 -9.19
C ASP A 314 -15.97 22.85 -8.69
N LEU A 315 -15.72 21.74 -7.97
CA LEU A 315 -14.40 21.35 -7.48
C LEU A 315 -13.44 21.02 -8.64
N LEU A 316 -13.89 20.18 -9.58
CA LEU A 316 -13.09 19.75 -10.74
C LEU A 316 -12.89 20.85 -11.78
N GLU A 317 -13.76 21.85 -11.83
CA GLU A 317 -13.53 23.07 -12.63
C GLU A 317 -12.40 23.91 -12.03
N LYS A 318 -12.34 24.01 -10.69
CA LYS A 318 -11.33 24.79 -9.97
C LYS A 318 -9.96 24.12 -10.00
N ASP A 319 -9.91 22.81 -9.82
CA ASP A 319 -8.68 22.02 -9.90
C ASP A 319 -8.91 20.78 -10.79
N PRO A 320 -8.53 20.84 -12.07
CA PRO A 320 -8.73 19.74 -13.00
C PRO A 320 -7.97 18.45 -12.66
N GLU A 321 -6.95 18.51 -11.80
CA GLU A 321 -6.09 17.37 -11.42
C GLU A 321 -6.63 16.60 -10.20
N PHE A 322 -7.70 17.10 -9.57
CA PHE A 322 -8.33 16.44 -8.43
C PHE A 322 -9.03 15.14 -8.85
N GLU A 323 -8.95 14.16 -7.96
CA GLU A 323 -9.78 12.96 -8.03
C GLU A 323 -10.85 13.01 -6.93
N VAL A 324 -12.04 12.50 -7.23
CA VAL A 324 -13.12 12.34 -6.25
C VAL A 324 -13.53 10.88 -6.21
N ALA A 325 -13.80 10.34 -5.03
CA ALA A 325 -14.51 9.08 -4.90
C ALA A 325 -15.85 9.28 -4.20
N VAL A 326 -16.86 8.52 -4.62
CA VAL A 326 -18.19 8.50 -4.00
C VAL A 326 -18.51 7.06 -3.59
N ALA A 327 -18.86 6.87 -2.32
CA ALA A 327 -19.32 5.60 -1.80
C ALA A 327 -20.71 5.29 -2.37
N ILE A 328 -20.84 4.15 -3.05
CA ILE A 328 -22.11 3.66 -3.58
C ILE A 328 -22.24 2.16 -3.40
N GLY A 329 -23.46 1.65 -3.47
CA GLY A 329 -23.71 0.21 -3.48
C GLY A 329 -25.19 -0.10 -3.52
N GLN A 330 -25.55 -1.31 -3.10
CA GLN A 330 -26.91 -1.83 -3.26
C GLN A 330 -28.00 -1.07 -2.47
N PHE A 331 -27.63 -0.26 -1.48
CA PHE A 331 -28.57 0.46 -0.62
C PHE A 331 -28.97 1.84 -1.17
N ASN A 332 -28.24 2.37 -2.14
CA ASN A 332 -28.60 3.66 -2.73
C ASN A 332 -29.80 3.50 -3.67
N ASN A 333 -30.69 4.49 -3.68
CA ASN A 333 -31.86 4.46 -4.57
C ASN A 333 -31.45 4.65 -6.06
N PRO A 334 -32.26 4.18 -7.02
CA PRO A 334 -31.93 4.25 -8.45
C PRO A 334 -31.70 5.67 -8.99
N ASP A 335 -32.43 6.66 -8.47
CA ASP A 335 -32.34 8.06 -8.92
C ASP A 335 -30.99 8.67 -8.54
N TYR A 336 -30.54 8.44 -7.29
CA TYR A 336 -29.22 8.84 -6.82
C TYR A 336 -28.12 8.21 -7.68
N LEU A 337 -28.22 6.90 -7.93
CA LEU A 337 -27.28 6.18 -8.78
C LEU A 337 -27.25 6.77 -10.21
N GLU A 338 -28.38 7.19 -10.76
CA GLU A 338 -28.46 7.85 -12.07
C GLU A 338 -27.78 9.23 -12.08
N ILE A 339 -28.11 10.12 -11.13
CA ILE A 339 -27.48 11.45 -11.02
C ILE A 339 -25.97 11.31 -10.91
N MET A 340 -25.54 10.42 -10.02
CA MET A 340 -24.14 10.14 -9.80
C MET A 340 -23.46 9.62 -11.08
N SER A 341 -24.07 8.72 -11.84
CA SER A 341 -23.45 8.16 -13.07
C SER A 341 -23.05 9.17 -14.16
N GLN A 342 -23.51 10.41 -14.04
CA GLN A 342 -23.17 11.52 -14.93
C GLN A 342 -21.89 12.27 -14.54
N LEU A 343 -21.26 11.94 -13.40
CA LEU A 343 -19.96 12.50 -13.02
C LEU A 343 -18.87 12.13 -14.02
N ASP A 344 -17.81 12.94 -14.07
CA ASP A 344 -16.69 12.72 -14.98
C ASP A 344 -16.01 11.37 -14.73
N PRO A 345 -16.05 10.43 -15.68
CA PRO A 345 -15.49 9.11 -15.49
C PRO A 345 -13.96 9.09 -15.35
N GLU A 346 -13.23 10.10 -15.81
CA GLU A 346 -11.77 10.13 -15.68
C GLU A 346 -11.30 10.50 -14.27
N ARG A 347 -12.18 11.17 -13.50
CA ARG A 347 -11.81 11.83 -12.24
C ARG A 347 -12.73 11.48 -11.06
N ALA A 348 -13.93 10.99 -11.33
CA ALA A 348 -14.87 10.48 -10.33
C ALA A 348 -14.86 8.95 -10.30
N TYR A 349 -14.49 8.42 -9.14
CA TYR A 349 -14.39 7.00 -8.87
C TYR A 349 -15.58 6.51 -8.05
N TRP A 350 -16.05 5.31 -8.38
CA TRP A 350 -17.21 4.70 -7.76
C TRP A 350 -16.78 3.65 -6.77
N TRP A 351 -16.78 3.97 -5.48
CA TRP A 351 -16.40 3.01 -4.46
C TRP A 351 -17.59 2.11 -4.15
N TRP A 352 -17.53 0.87 -4.61
CA TRP A 352 -18.59 -0.11 -4.37
C TRP A 352 -18.45 -0.74 -2.98
N CYS A 353 -18.92 -0.05 -1.95
CA CYS A 353 -18.78 -0.43 -0.54
C CYS A 353 -19.83 -1.45 -0.08
N TRP A 354 -21.00 -1.49 -0.72
CA TRP A 354 -22.10 -2.40 -0.32
C TRP A 354 -22.48 -3.38 -1.43
N GLY A 355 -21.52 -4.19 -1.88
CA GLY A 355 -21.77 -5.33 -2.79
C GLY A 355 -20.51 -5.85 -3.47
N ASP A 356 -20.68 -6.65 -4.52
CA ASP A 356 -19.62 -7.01 -5.46
C ASP A 356 -19.91 -6.30 -6.79
N PRO A 357 -19.07 -5.32 -7.20
CA PRO A 357 -19.36 -4.51 -8.39
C PRO A 357 -19.48 -5.33 -9.67
N LEU A 358 -18.90 -6.53 -9.71
CA LEU A 358 -18.97 -7.41 -10.87
C LEU A 358 -20.23 -8.26 -10.87
N ALA A 359 -20.64 -8.75 -9.69
CA ALA A 359 -21.90 -9.48 -9.54
C ALA A 359 -23.10 -8.55 -9.78
N ASP A 360 -22.99 -7.32 -9.29
CA ASP A 360 -24.02 -6.29 -9.37
C ASP A 360 -24.02 -5.54 -10.71
N LYS A 361 -23.09 -5.90 -11.62
CA LYS A 361 -22.92 -5.29 -12.96
C LYS A 361 -22.71 -3.78 -12.92
N ALA A 362 -22.11 -3.25 -11.85
CA ALA A 362 -21.79 -1.83 -11.70
C ALA A 362 -20.97 -1.30 -12.89
N THR A 363 -20.07 -2.12 -13.43
CA THR A 363 -19.22 -1.77 -14.60
C THR A 363 -20.01 -1.50 -15.88
N GLU A 364 -21.28 -1.90 -15.98
CA GLU A 364 -22.15 -1.57 -17.13
C GLU A 364 -22.65 -0.11 -17.08
N LYS A 365 -22.75 0.47 -15.88
CA LYS A 365 -23.23 1.84 -15.64
C LYS A 365 -22.09 2.82 -15.33
N TYR A 366 -21.02 2.33 -14.71
CA TYR A 366 -19.93 3.13 -14.17
C TYR A 366 -18.59 2.64 -14.72
N PRO A 367 -17.86 3.45 -15.50
CA PRO A 367 -16.58 3.02 -16.08
C PRO A 367 -15.44 2.98 -15.05
N SER A 368 -15.53 3.75 -13.96
CA SER A 368 -14.44 3.93 -12.98
C SER A 368 -14.74 3.34 -11.61
N VAL A 369 -15.19 2.09 -11.60
CA VAL A 369 -15.56 1.38 -10.35
C VAL A 369 -14.34 0.85 -9.63
N LEU A 370 -14.29 1.15 -8.33
CA LEU A 370 -13.36 0.58 -7.37
C LEU A 370 -14.06 -0.53 -6.60
N GLY A 371 -13.44 -1.71 -6.58
CA GLY A 371 -13.85 -2.76 -5.67
C GLY A 371 -13.38 -2.46 -4.25
N TRP A 372 -14.18 -2.82 -3.25
CA TRP A 372 -13.75 -2.78 -1.87
C TRP A 372 -13.16 -4.12 -1.45
N HIS A 373 -11.88 -4.12 -1.08
CA HIS A 373 -11.19 -5.26 -0.51
C HIS A 373 -11.10 -5.10 1.00
N THR A 374 -11.46 -6.14 1.75
CA THR A 374 -11.40 -6.15 3.21
C THR A 374 -10.51 -7.27 3.70
N THR A 375 -10.00 -7.16 4.93
CA THR A 375 -9.18 -8.23 5.52
C THR A 375 -10.01 -9.48 5.85
N ASN A 376 -11.29 -9.28 6.11
CA ASN A 376 -12.28 -10.32 6.36
C ASN A 376 -13.67 -9.83 5.93
N GLN A 377 -14.61 -10.75 5.79
CA GLN A 377 -15.97 -10.42 5.40
C GLN A 377 -16.72 -9.79 6.60
N MET A 378 -16.92 -8.46 6.55
CA MET A 378 -17.63 -7.70 7.60
C MET A 378 -19.11 -8.07 7.67
N SER A 379 -19.74 -8.28 6.52
CA SER A 379 -21.13 -8.70 6.40
C SER A 379 -21.35 -9.39 5.05
N ALA A 380 -22.57 -9.91 4.82
CA ALA A 380 -22.93 -10.51 3.54
C ALA A 380 -22.87 -9.53 2.35
N PHE A 381 -22.77 -8.23 2.62
CA PHE A 381 -22.87 -7.17 1.63
C PHE A 381 -21.69 -6.20 1.62
N HIS A 382 -20.73 -6.34 2.54
CA HIS A 382 -19.56 -5.47 2.60
C HIS A 382 -18.36 -6.13 1.90
N GLY A 383 -17.94 -5.52 0.79
CA GLY A 383 -16.69 -5.82 0.09
C GLY A 383 -16.42 -7.31 -0.14
N ARG A 384 -15.15 -7.64 -0.34
CA ARG A 384 -14.67 -9.01 -0.48
C ARG A 384 -13.31 -9.19 0.19
N SER A 385 -13.10 -10.35 0.80
CA SER A 385 -11.80 -10.71 1.39
C SER A 385 -10.88 -11.46 0.44
N ALA A 386 -11.39 -11.89 -0.71
CA ALA A 386 -10.58 -12.50 -1.75
C ALA A 386 -9.69 -11.42 -2.40
N PRO A 387 -8.38 -11.67 -2.55
CA PRO A 387 -7.50 -10.72 -3.21
C PRO A 387 -7.84 -10.62 -4.71
N PRO A 388 -7.32 -9.59 -5.41
CA PRO A 388 -7.55 -9.41 -6.85
C PRO A 388 -7.25 -10.65 -7.70
N ALA A 389 -8.10 -10.89 -8.71
CA ALA A 389 -8.05 -12.03 -9.62
C ALA A 389 -8.26 -11.56 -11.08
N PRO A 390 -8.03 -12.40 -12.10
CA PRO A 390 -8.10 -11.98 -13.52
C PRO A 390 -9.42 -11.31 -13.93
N LYS A 391 -10.54 -11.75 -13.36
CA LYS A 391 -11.87 -11.17 -13.61
C LYS A 391 -12.00 -9.71 -13.18
N ASP A 392 -11.07 -9.21 -12.37
CA ASP A 392 -11.10 -7.89 -11.76
C ASP A 392 -10.36 -6.83 -12.57
N LEU A 393 -9.64 -7.22 -13.62
CA LEU A 393 -8.96 -6.31 -14.54
C LEU A 393 -9.93 -5.37 -15.28
N LYS A 394 -11.25 -5.60 -15.20
CA LYS A 394 -12.28 -4.69 -15.70
C LYS A 394 -12.65 -3.56 -14.73
N LEU A 395 -12.16 -3.60 -13.49
CA LEU A 395 -12.34 -2.51 -12.53
C LEU A 395 -11.26 -1.45 -12.75
N ALA A 396 -11.54 -0.20 -12.37
CA ALA A 396 -10.52 0.84 -12.31
C ALA A 396 -9.44 0.50 -11.25
N GLY A 397 -9.86 -0.19 -10.18
CA GLY A 397 -8.97 -0.86 -9.24
C GLY A 397 -9.64 -1.15 -7.91
N PHE A 398 -8.91 -0.96 -6.82
CA PHE A 398 -9.36 -1.33 -5.48
C PHE A 398 -9.09 -0.25 -4.44
N ALA A 399 -9.95 -0.18 -3.44
CA ALA A 399 -9.61 0.34 -2.13
C ALA A 399 -9.56 -0.84 -1.13
N THR A 400 -8.44 -1.03 -0.43
CA THR A 400 -8.34 -1.96 0.71
C THR A 400 -8.79 -1.27 2.01
N SER A 401 -8.93 -1.97 3.12
CA SER A 401 -9.31 -1.38 4.42
C SER A 401 -8.18 -1.41 5.43
N TYR A 402 -7.94 -0.27 6.08
CA TYR A 402 -7.22 -0.22 7.34
C TYR A 402 -8.17 -0.67 8.45
N ASP A 403 -8.11 -1.95 8.83
CA ASP A 403 -9.12 -2.57 9.68
C ASP A 403 -8.66 -3.09 11.07
N PRO A 404 -7.84 -2.34 11.83
CA PRO A 404 -7.70 -2.66 13.25
C PRO A 404 -8.99 -2.33 14.01
N GLY A 405 -9.77 -1.31 13.62
CA GLY A 405 -10.88 -0.78 14.43
C GLY A 405 -12.29 -1.36 14.23
N MET A 406 -12.54 -2.24 13.24
CA MET A 406 -13.90 -2.79 13.00
C MET A 406 -14.02 -4.30 13.23
N GLY A 407 -13.04 -4.96 13.84
CA GLY A 407 -13.16 -6.39 14.16
C GLY A 407 -11.92 -7.23 13.89
N TYR A 408 -10.95 -6.70 13.16
CA TYR A 408 -9.95 -7.55 12.49
C TYR A 408 -8.50 -7.31 12.90
N GLY A 409 -8.32 -6.71 14.07
CA GLY A 409 -7.12 -7.03 14.81
C GLY A 409 -7.08 -8.45 15.29
N ASN A 410 -5.89 -8.87 15.71
CA ASN A 410 -5.81 -10.14 16.39
C ASN A 410 -6.76 -10.10 17.62
N PRO A 411 -7.57 -11.14 17.84
CA PRO A 411 -8.67 -11.08 18.81
C PRO A 411 -8.16 -10.90 20.25
N TRP A 412 -6.88 -11.18 20.50
CA TRP A 412 -6.24 -11.04 21.81
C TRP A 412 -5.70 -9.64 22.12
N ASN A 413 -5.42 -8.80 21.11
CA ASN A 413 -5.11 -7.38 21.28
C ASN A 413 -6.37 -6.51 21.09
N GLY A 414 -7.55 -7.07 20.81
CA GLY A 414 -8.81 -6.34 20.90
C GLY A 414 -8.91 -5.07 20.05
N TRP A 415 -8.21 -4.96 18.91
CA TRP A 415 -8.14 -3.70 18.14
C TRP A 415 -9.52 -3.15 17.74
N ALA A 416 -10.55 -4.01 17.66
CA ALA A 416 -11.94 -3.61 17.40
C ALA A 416 -12.61 -2.81 18.54
N ARG A 417 -12.06 -2.90 19.76
CA ARG A 417 -12.52 -2.15 20.96
C ARG A 417 -11.47 -1.16 21.45
N MET A 418 -10.20 -1.35 21.12
CA MET A 418 -9.11 -0.45 21.50
C MET A 418 -9.02 0.74 20.54
N GLY A 419 -8.69 1.91 21.08
CA GLY A 419 -8.72 3.20 20.40
C GLY A 419 -9.74 4.18 20.99
N VAL A 420 -10.78 3.66 21.65
CA VAL A 420 -11.78 4.47 22.37
C VAL A 420 -11.37 4.75 23.82
N TYR A 421 -10.66 3.82 24.47
CA TYR A 421 -10.26 3.95 25.89
C TYR A 421 -8.75 3.82 26.14
N GLU A 422 -7.99 3.28 25.19
CA GLU A 422 -6.54 3.09 25.28
C GLU A 422 -5.86 3.08 23.90
N PRO A 423 -4.55 3.38 23.80
CA PRO A 423 -3.82 3.32 22.53
C PRO A 423 -3.88 1.93 21.92
N ARG A 424 -4.11 1.85 20.60
CA ARG A 424 -4.08 0.56 19.88
C ARG A 424 -2.68 -0.03 19.82
N ASN A 425 -1.66 0.84 19.74
CA ASN A 425 -0.28 0.50 19.42
C ASN A 425 -0.19 -0.48 18.23
N PHE A 426 -1.02 -0.26 17.21
CA PHE A 426 -1.10 -1.12 16.05
C PHE A 426 0.21 -1.05 15.26
N ASP A 427 0.76 -2.23 14.97
CA ASP A 427 1.92 -2.36 14.10
C ASP A 427 1.49 -3.11 12.84
N PRO A 428 1.60 -2.49 11.64
CA PRO A 428 1.21 -3.14 10.39
C PRO A 428 1.99 -4.43 10.07
N TYR A 429 3.12 -4.68 10.72
CA TYR A 429 3.89 -5.93 10.58
C TYR A 429 3.34 -7.09 11.45
N THR A 430 2.36 -6.83 12.33
CA THR A 430 1.76 -7.87 13.18
C THR A 430 0.84 -8.81 12.37
N MET A 431 0.82 -10.08 12.75
CA MET A 431 -0.02 -11.11 12.13
C MET A 431 -1.50 -10.97 12.56
N PRO A 432 -2.47 -11.21 11.65
CA PRO A 432 -2.29 -11.64 10.26
C PRO A 432 -2.21 -10.49 9.24
N TYR A 433 -2.38 -9.23 9.69
CA TYR A 433 -2.56 -8.06 8.82
C TYR A 433 -1.48 -7.95 7.75
N PHE A 434 -0.20 -8.04 8.13
CA PHE A 434 0.92 -7.96 7.20
C PHE A 434 0.76 -8.91 6.00
N SER A 435 0.53 -10.19 6.28
CA SER A 435 0.45 -11.23 5.26
C SER A 435 -0.76 -11.08 4.34
N HIS A 436 -1.88 -10.57 4.87
CA HIS A 436 -3.10 -10.33 4.11
C HIS A 436 -2.92 -9.18 3.13
N GLU A 437 -2.45 -8.03 3.64
CA GLU A 437 -2.22 -6.85 2.80
C GLU A 437 -1.10 -7.08 1.79
N TYR A 438 -0.07 -7.86 2.14
CA TYR A 438 0.94 -8.26 1.15
C TYR A 438 0.38 -9.19 0.07
N LYS A 439 -0.55 -10.09 0.40
CA LYS A 439 -1.22 -10.90 -0.64
C LYS A 439 -2.04 -10.02 -1.58
N PHE A 440 -2.73 -9.02 -1.04
CA PHE A 440 -3.43 -8.00 -1.84
C PHE A 440 -2.47 -7.22 -2.75
N ARG A 441 -1.37 -6.70 -2.20
CA ARG A 441 -0.29 -6.02 -2.95
C ARG A 441 0.16 -6.90 -4.12
N GLU A 442 0.62 -8.10 -3.84
CA GLU A 442 1.20 -8.99 -4.84
C GLU A 442 0.21 -9.34 -5.96
N ARG A 443 -1.07 -9.51 -5.62
CA ARG A 443 -2.14 -9.74 -6.59
C ARG A 443 -2.50 -8.53 -7.44
N CYS A 444 -2.27 -7.31 -6.95
CA CYS A 444 -2.39 -6.11 -7.80
C CYS A 444 -1.26 -6.03 -8.85
N TRP A 445 -0.10 -6.63 -8.56
CA TRP A 445 1.04 -6.70 -9.49
C TRP A 445 0.94 -7.88 -10.46
N ASN A 446 0.41 -9.01 -9.98
CA ASN A 446 0.16 -10.19 -10.79
C ASN A 446 -1.12 -10.91 -10.31
N VAL A 447 -2.25 -10.66 -10.97
CA VAL A 447 -3.54 -11.26 -10.62
C VAL A 447 -3.55 -12.79 -10.81
N GLU A 448 -2.65 -13.32 -11.64
CA GLU A 448 -2.48 -14.75 -11.91
C GLU A 448 -1.48 -15.44 -10.98
N GLN A 449 -0.83 -14.71 -10.06
CA GLN A 449 0.15 -15.28 -9.14
C GLN A 449 -0.42 -16.51 -8.42
N THR A 450 0.33 -17.59 -8.23
CA THR A 450 -0.17 -18.73 -7.44
C THR A 450 0.12 -18.54 -5.95
N ASP A 451 -0.52 -19.31 -5.08
CA ASP A 451 -0.23 -19.26 -3.66
C ASP A 451 1.20 -19.73 -3.35
N GLU A 452 1.76 -20.63 -4.15
CA GLU A 452 3.16 -21.06 -4.06
C GLU A 452 4.13 -19.93 -4.47
N GLN A 453 3.81 -19.19 -5.55
CA GLN A 453 4.59 -18.03 -5.96
C GLN A 453 4.54 -16.92 -4.91
N PHE A 454 3.37 -16.68 -4.31
CA PHE A 454 3.21 -15.77 -3.19
C PHE A 454 4.05 -16.21 -1.99
N ALA A 455 3.97 -17.48 -1.60
CA ALA A 455 4.78 -18.02 -0.50
C ALA A 455 6.29 -17.87 -0.77
N ALA A 456 6.76 -18.17 -1.98
CA ALA A 456 8.17 -17.98 -2.34
C ALA A 456 8.64 -16.52 -2.21
N ARG A 457 7.78 -15.56 -2.58
CA ARG A 457 8.07 -14.13 -2.41
C ARG A 457 8.02 -13.71 -0.94
N MET A 458 7.05 -14.18 -0.18
CA MET A 458 6.96 -13.91 1.27
C MET A 458 8.14 -14.51 2.05
N LEU A 459 8.63 -15.70 1.66
CA LEU A 459 9.84 -16.29 2.23
C LEU A 459 11.03 -15.33 2.07
N ARG A 460 11.23 -14.78 0.86
CA ARG A 460 12.27 -13.78 0.58
C ARG A 460 12.08 -12.50 1.38
N ARG A 461 10.84 -12.04 1.53
CA ARG A 461 10.51 -10.81 2.24
C ARG A 461 10.73 -10.90 3.75
N LEU A 462 10.47 -12.04 4.36
CA LEU A 462 10.42 -12.19 5.82
C LEU A 462 11.66 -12.86 6.40
N PHE A 463 12.20 -13.87 5.73
CA PHE A 463 13.23 -14.75 6.28
C PHE A 463 14.56 -14.56 5.58
N ASP A 464 15.63 -14.86 6.31
CA ASP A 464 16.97 -14.96 5.73
C ASP A 464 17.11 -16.19 4.83
N ALA A 465 18.07 -16.15 3.91
CA ALA A 465 18.27 -17.15 2.88
C ALA A 465 18.73 -18.51 3.44
N ASP A 466 19.23 -18.55 4.66
CA ASP A 466 19.68 -19.74 5.40
C ASP A 466 18.60 -20.31 6.35
N MET A 467 17.41 -19.70 6.41
CA MET A 467 16.29 -20.26 7.14
C MET A 467 15.74 -21.52 6.45
N PRO A 468 15.23 -22.51 7.21
CA PRO A 468 14.68 -23.74 6.63
C PRO A 468 13.53 -23.44 5.64
N PRO A 469 13.37 -24.21 4.54
CA PRO A 469 12.31 -23.98 3.56
C PRO A 469 10.89 -23.96 4.16
N GLU A 470 10.64 -24.73 5.21
CA GLU A 470 9.37 -24.80 5.93
C GLU A 470 9.02 -23.53 6.73
N SER A 471 9.93 -22.56 6.84
CA SER A 471 9.72 -21.31 7.59
C SER A 471 8.48 -20.57 7.12
N ILE A 472 8.28 -20.51 5.80
CA ILE A 472 7.11 -19.81 5.23
C ILE A 472 5.82 -20.57 5.45
N ASP A 473 5.84 -21.91 5.39
CA ASP A 473 4.66 -22.72 5.64
C ASP A 473 4.19 -22.56 7.09
N ASN A 474 5.14 -22.53 8.04
CA ASN A 474 4.85 -22.25 9.45
C ASN A 474 4.26 -20.85 9.64
N TYR A 475 4.84 -19.83 8.99
CA TYR A 475 4.34 -18.46 9.07
C TYR A 475 2.92 -18.32 8.49
N LEU A 476 2.67 -18.80 7.27
CA LEU A 476 1.37 -18.69 6.62
C LEU A 476 0.29 -19.52 7.35
N LYS A 477 0.66 -20.71 7.87
CA LYS A 477 -0.26 -21.52 8.68
C LYS A 477 -0.61 -20.82 10.00
N LEU A 478 0.36 -20.17 10.65
CA LEU A 478 0.10 -19.38 11.85
C LEU A 478 -0.80 -18.16 11.55
N ALA A 479 -0.55 -17.45 10.44
CA ALA A 479 -1.40 -16.34 9.99
C ALA A 479 -2.85 -16.79 9.79
N ALA A 480 -3.07 -17.96 9.17
CA ALA A 480 -4.39 -18.53 8.95
C ALA A 480 -5.12 -18.92 10.26
N PHE A 481 -4.40 -19.16 11.35
CA PHE A 481 -5.01 -19.40 12.67
C PHE A 481 -5.44 -18.13 13.40
N CYS A 482 -4.84 -16.97 13.07
CA CYS A 482 -5.09 -15.73 13.81
C CYS A 482 -6.55 -15.27 13.80
N PRO A 483 -7.32 -15.37 12.70
CA PRO A 483 -8.73 -14.98 12.70
C PRO A 483 -9.63 -15.87 13.58
N ASN A 484 -9.25 -17.13 13.80
CA ASN A 484 -10.01 -18.07 14.64
C ASN A 484 -9.07 -18.91 15.52
N PRO A 485 -8.48 -18.30 16.57
CA PRO A 485 -7.41 -18.92 17.36
C PRO A 485 -7.89 -20.15 18.14
N VAL A 486 -9.15 -20.17 18.56
CA VAL A 486 -9.73 -21.30 19.32
C VAL A 486 -9.78 -22.56 18.45
N ALA A 487 -10.00 -22.42 17.15
CA ALA A 487 -10.03 -23.53 16.19
C ALA A 487 -8.65 -23.99 15.72
N ALA A 488 -7.56 -23.33 16.15
CA ALA A 488 -6.21 -23.70 15.72
C ALA A 488 -5.85 -25.14 16.13
N GLU A 489 -5.24 -25.91 15.23
CA GLU A 489 -4.84 -27.30 15.49
C GLU A 489 -3.71 -27.35 16.55
N PRO A 490 -3.89 -27.98 17.73
CA PRO A 490 -2.87 -27.97 18.79
C PRO A 490 -1.50 -28.51 18.35
N ALA A 491 -1.49 -29.61 17.59
CA ALA A 491 -0.25 -30.20 17.10
C ALA A 491 0.50 -29.27 16.13
N ALA A 492 -0.21 -28.46 15.34
CA ALA A 492 0.42 -27.46 14.48
C ALA A 492 0.98 -26.29 15.29
N VAL A 493 0.23 -25.80 16.26
CA VAL A 493 0.68 -24.70 17.16
C VAL A 493 1.98 -25.09 17.87
N GLU A 494 2.06 -26.30 18.43
CA GLU A 494 3.28 -26.76 19.12
C GLU A 494 4.47 -26.98 18.19
N ARG A 495 4.25 -27.50 16.96
CA ARG A 495 5.32 -27.59 15.95
C ARG A 495 5.85 -26.21 15.58
N ILE A 496 4.97 -25.23 15.35
CA ILE A 496 5.36 -23.87 15.00
C ILE A 496 6.08 -23.20 16.19
N ALA A 497 5.62 -23.42 17.42
CA ALA A 497 6.29 -22.91 18.61
C ALA A 497 7.70 -23.49 18.80
N ALA A 498 7.89 -24.79 18.54
CA ALA A 498 9.21 -25.42 18.55
C ALA A 498 10.14 -24.77 17.51
N PHE A 499 9.65 -24.55 16.28
CA PHE A 499 10.40 -23.86 15.23
C PHE A 499 10.78 -22.42 15.65
N VAL A 500 9.83 -21.63 16.16
CA VAL A 500 10.10 -20.25 16.60
C VAL A 500 11.13 -20.24 17.74
N SER A 501 11.03 -21.16 18.70
CA SER A 501 11.99 -21.27 19.81
C SER A 501 13.38 -21.71 19.35
N GLU A 502 13.48 -22.64 18.38
CA GLU A 502 14.76 -23.10 17.83
C GLU A 502 15.51 -22.00 17.09
N HIS A 503 14.76 -21.12 16.41
CA HIS A 503 15.33 -20.06 15.59
C HIS A 503 15.37 -18.69 16.28
N ALA A 504 14.86 -18.58 17.51
CA ALA A 504 14.79 -17.33 18.25
C ALA A 504 16.15 -16.61 18.30
N GLY A 505 16.16 -15.33 17.89
CA GLY A 505 17.36 -14.50 17.93
C GLY A 505 18.40 -14.79 16.84
N ARG A 506 18.14 -15.66 15.87
CA ARG A 506 19.04 -15.89 14.72
C ARG A 506 18.85 -14.87 13.60
N GLY A 507 19.92 -14.64 12.85
CA GLY A 507 19.89 -13.90 11.58
C GLY A 507 19.84 -12.38 11.72
N THR A 508 19.43 -11.75 10.62
CA THR A 508 19.29 -10.30 10.45
C THR A 508 18.19 -9.72 11.36
N PRO A 509 18.19 -8.39 11.60
CA PRO A 509 17.10 -7.70 12.31
C PRO A 509 15.69 -8.07 11.78
N ARG A 510 15.54 -8.19 10.46
CA ARG A 510 14.29 -8.62 9.81
C ARG A 510 13.85 -10.03 10.21
N ASN A 511 14.79 -10.99 10.20
CA ASN A 511 14.50 -12.37 10.58
C ASN A 511 14.07 -12.46 12.05
N LYS A 512 14.78 -11.72 12.92
CA LYS A 512 14.48 -11.61 14.35
C LYS A 512 13.10 -11.00 14.60
N ASP A 513 12.76 -9.90 13.92
CA ASP A 513 11.43 -9.29 14.02
C ASP A 513 10.34 -10.27 13.57
N THR A 514 10.52 -10.93 12.41
CA THR A 514 9.57 -11.94 11.91
C THR A 514 9.29 -13.03 12.94
N LEU A 515 10.34 -13.62 13.53
CA LEU A 515 10.19 -14.65 14.55
C LEU A 515 9.54 -14.12 15.84
N ALA A 516 9.83 -12.87 16.23
CA ALA A 516 9.17 -12.22 17.36
C ALA A 516 7.67 -12.01 17.11
N ARG A 517 7.26 -11.62 15.89
CA ARG A 517 5.83 -11.51 15.51
C ARG A 517 5.13 -12.86 15.48
N MET A 518 5.83 -13.92 15.05
CA MET A 518 5.30 -15.28 15.16
C MET A 518 5.11 -15.69 16.63
N GLN A 519 6.06 -15.36 17.51
CA GLN A 519 5.93 -15.62 18.95
C GLN A 519 4.73 -14.88 19.55
N GLU A 520 4.55 -13.59 19.23
CA GLU A 520 3.38 -12.80 19.66
C GLU A 520 2.06 -13.48 19.27
N ALA A 521 1.97 -13.99 18.03
CA ALA A 521 0.77 -14.67 17.54
C ALA A 521 0.52 -16.02 18.24
N LEU A 522 1.57 -16.79 18.54
CA LEU A 522 1.46 -18.04 19.31
C LEU A 522 0.92 -17.79 20.73
N ASP A 523 1.46 -16.78 21.40
CA ASP A 523 1.03 -16.41 22.76
C ASP A 523 -0.43 -15.95 22.78
N GLY A 524 -0.82 -15.15 21.78
CA GLY A 524 -2.20 -14.74 21.56
C GLY A 524 -3.16 -15.90 21.33
N ILE A 525 -2.80 -16.86 20.47
CA ILE A 525 -3.61 -18.07 20.22
C ILE A 525 -3.78 -18.89 21.50
N ARG A 526 -2.71 -19.10 22.27
CA ARG A 526 -2.74 -19.86 23.53
C ARG A 526 -3.62 -19.18 24.59
N LYS A 527 -3.52 -17.86 24.72
CA LYS A 527 -4.37 -17.06 25.61
C LYS A 527 -5.85 -17.26 25.29
N MET A 528 -6.25 -17.07 24.03
CA MET A 528 -7.65 -17.18 23.61
C MET A 528 -8.21 -18.59 23.81
N LYS A 529 -7.39 -19.64 23.61
CA LYS A 529 -7.80 -21.02 23.90
C LYS A 529 -8.03 -21.24 25.39
N THR A 530 -7.12 -20.79 26.23
CA THR A 530 -7.23 -20.91 27.69
C THR A 530 -8.48 -20.21 28.20
N GLU A 531 -8.77 -19.00 27.69
CA GLU A 531 -9.97 -18.24 28.03
C GLU A 531 -11.25 -18.96 27.58
N ALA A 532 -11.26 -19.54 26.38
CA ALA A 532 -12.40 -20.30 25.86
C ALA A 532 -12.66 -21.58 26.67
N GLU A 533 -11.61 -22.31 27.07
CA GLU A 533 -11.70 -23.50 27.92
C GLU A 533 -12.23 -23.15 29.32
N ALA A 534 -11.73 -22.07 29.93
CA ALA A 534 -12.23 -21.58 31.21
C ALA A 534 -13.71 -21.16 31.13
N ALA A 535 -14.10 -20.46 30.06
CA ALA A 535 -15.48 -20.07 29.82
C ALA A 535 -16.41 -21.27 29.57
N ALA A 536 -15.90 -22.35 28.96
CA ALA A 536 -16.64 -23.59 28.78
C ALA A 536 -16.78 -24.37 30.10
N ALA A 537 -15.75 -24.40 30.94
CA ALA A 537 -15.78 -25.07 32.25
C ALA A 537 -16.69 -24.38 33.29
N ALA A 538 -16.92 -23.07 33.13
CA ALA A 538 -17.81 -22.29 34.00
C ALA A 538 -19.30 -22.42 33.64
N LYS A 539 -19.63 -22.94 32.46
CA LYS A 539 -21.00 -23.23 31.99
C LYS A 539 -21.40 -24.65 32.35
#